data_AF-A0AAW1UW13-F1
#
_entry.id   AF-A0AAW1UW13-F1
#
_cell.length_a   1.000
_cell.length_b   1.000
_cell.length_c   1.000
_cell.angle_alpha   90.00
_cell.angle_beta   90.00
_cell.angle_gamma   90.00
#
_symmetry.space_group_name_H-M   'P 1'
#
loop_
_entity.id
_entity.type
_entity.pdbx_description
1 polymer ?
#
loop_
_entity_poly.entity_id
_entity_poly.type
_entity_poly.pdbx_seq_one_letter_code
_entity_poly.pdbx_strand_id
1 'polypeptide(L)'
;MAPRKKTTLSKEEIAKKKSEQAKRRLEKIKNDPVLLAEYKEKERLKYLKKKEKGQRKCVKDMTPREHRKARKNWVAYSSDYRKKQKIQENTDKYANQNTPSSEDEIIPEVPLLNKEREAEARRRSIVQRKKRNSMLKRKDLLIANLKKKLASEQQKNRRLKQRMIKKKKAVTPKSKILEMAEDPNQKAELIKKALFGEVIQKQILDTKIKTQLNKTCLKTILSSPLTHKYKIWRLGNNAITYKKMGFNRTKYEAKQNKKRKDKELARLLIEVKKLTPSVKNFVHPLKPQNFDLLISVTKSISNHDEKNDVYKSASTALNKGTTIKQCCQTTILSVLKKKLHSADTTADLCQNL
;
A
#
# COMPACT_ATOMS: atom_id res chain seq x y z
N MET A 1 -15.57 47.99 61.95
CA MET A 1 -16.13 47.31 60.77
C MET A 1 -15.07 46.40 60.18
N ALA A 2 -15.31 45.08 60.09
CA ALA A 2 -14.33 44.14 59.53
C ALA A 2 -14.20 44.31 57.99
N PRO A 3 -12.98 44.23 57.42
CA PRO A 3 -12.77 44.42 55.99
C PRO A 3 -13.44 43.29 55.19
N ARG A 4 -14.31 43.65 54.24
CA ARG A 4 -15.00 42.68 53.37
C ARG A 4 -13.96 41.88 52.57
N LYS A 5 -14.00 40.54 52.68
CA LYS A 5 -13.15 39.63 51.90
C LYS A 5 -13.38 39.90 50.40
N LYS A 6 -12.31 40.21 49.64
CA LYS A 6 -12.39 40.44 48.19
C LYS A 6 -12.84 39.14 47.51
N THR A 7 -13.94 39.21 46.77
CA THR A 7 -14.42 38.12 45.90
C THR A 7 -13.35 37.81 44.85
N THR A 8 -12.82 36.59 44.87
CA THR A 8 -11.90 36.08 43.86
C THR A 8 -12.64 35.91 42.54
N LEU A 9 -12.38 36.80 41.58
CA LEU A 9 -12.92 36.71 40.21
C LEU A 9 -12.54 35.39 39.55
N SER A 10 -13.43 34.87 38.71
CA SER A 10 -13.17 33.63 37.96
C SER A 10 -12.02 33.82 36.97
N LYS A 11 -11.36 32.72 36.57
CA LYS A 11 -10.28 32.78 35.56
C LYS A 11 -10.74 33.42 34.24
N GLU A 12 -12.00 33.22 33.85
CA GLU A 12 -12.59 33.78 32.64
C GLU A 12 -12.86 35.29 32.78
N GLU A 13 -13.30 35.74 33.95
CA GLU A 13 -13.52 37.16 34.24
C GLU A 13 -12.21 37.94 34.29
N ILE A 14 -11.17 37.35 34.91
CA ILE A 14 -9.82 37.91 34.90
C ILE A 14 -9.30 38.04 33.46
N ALA A 15 -9.55 37.03 32.61
CA ALA A 15 -9.16 37.05 31.21
C ALA A 15 -9.91 38.14 30.41
N LYS A 16 -11.22 38.29 30.62
CA LYS A 16 -12.02 39.37 30.01
C LYS A 16 -11.51 40.74 30.40
N LYS A 17 -11.29 40.98 31.70
CA LYS A 17 -10.78 42.26 32.22
C LYS A 17 -9.40 42.61 31.66
N LYS A 18 -8.49 41.62 31.57
CA LYS A 18 -7.18 41.79 30.91
C LYS A 18 -7.32 42.12 29.41
N SER A 19 -8.24 41.46 28.72
CA SER A 19 -8.50 41.73 27.30
C SER A 19 -9.06 43.13 27.08
N GLU A 20 -9.98 43.60 27.92
CA GLU A 20 -10.57 44.95 27.86
C GLU A 20 -9.52 46.03 28.15
N GLN A 21 -8.68 45.82 29.18
CA GLN A 21 -7.57 46.74 29.48
C GLN A 21 -6.57 46.82 28.32
N ALA A 22 -6.27 45.69 27.66
CA ALA A 22 -5.42 45.66 26.49
C ALA A 22 -6.03 46.41 25.29
N LYS A 23 -7.34 46.30 25.06
CA LYS A 23 -8.06 47.08 24.04
C LYS A 23 -7.97 48.57 24.32
N ARG A 24 -8.29 49.00 25.54
CA ARG A 24 -8.19 50.41 25.96
C ARG A 24 -6.77 50.97 25.79
N ARG A 25 -5.74 50.18 26.09
CA ARG A 25 -4.34 50.58 25.86
C ARG A 25 -4.04 50.79 24.38
N LEU A 26 -4.51 49.89 23.51
CA LEU A 26 -4.31 50.00 22.06
C LEU A 26 -5.10 51.19 21.47
N GLU A 27 -6.30 51.46 21.98
CA GLU A 27 -7.09 52.64 21.59
C GLU A 27 -6.34 53.95 21.92
N LYS A 28 -5.76 54.07 23.12
CA LYS A 28 -4.91 55.21 23.49
C LYS A 28 -3.73 55.39 22.52
N ILE A 29 -3.02 54.31 22.20
CA ILE A 29 -1.89 54.33 21.24
C ILE A 29 -2.36 54.69 19.83
N LYS A 30 -3.58 54.29 19.44
CA LYS A 30 -4.13 54.57 18.10
C LYS A 30 -4.56 56.03 17.94
N ASN A 31 -5.01 56.66 19.02
CA ASN A 31 -5.49 58.04 19.02
C ASN A 31 -4.32 59.05 19.03
N ASP A 32 -3.16 58.69 19.58
CA ASP A 32 -1.97 59.55 19.62
C ASP A 32 -1.02 59.29 18.43
N PRO A 33 -0.76 60.28 17.54
CA PRO A 33 0.02 60.06 16.32
C PRO A 33 1.49 59.70 16.57
N VAL A 34 2.10 60.27 17.61
CA VAL A 34 3.50 60.01 18.01
C VAL A 34 3.64 58.59 18.55
N LEU A 35 2.77 58.18 19.48
CA LEU A 35 2.77 56.82 20.02
C LEU A 35 2.47 55.76 18.97
N LEU A 36 1.60 56.08 17.99
CA LEU A 36 1.32 55.22 16.86
C LEU A 36 2.54 55.02 15.96
N ALA A 37 3.31 56.07 15.70
CA ALA A 37 4.54 56.00 14.91
C ALA A 37 5.59 55.12 15.61
N GLU A 38 5.85 55.37 16.90
CA GLU A 38 6.76 54.54 17.70
C GLU A 38 6.32 53.06 17.75
N TYR A 39 5.01 52.82 17.88
CA TYR A 39 4.46 51.47 17.91
C TYR A 39 4.68 50.74 16.58
N LYS A 40 4.48 51.42 15.45
CA LYS A 40 4.76 50.90 14.11
C LYS A 40 6.25 50.58 13.92
N GLU A 41 7.15 51.44 14.38
CA GLU A 41 8.59 51.19 14.32
C GLU A 41 9.01 49.99 15.18
N LYS A 42 8.48 49.89 16.41
CA LYS A 42 8.71 48.73 17.30
C LYS A 42 8.24 47.41 16.65
N GLU A 43 7.07 47.38 16.01
CA GLU A 43 6.60 46.21 15.28
C GLU A 43 7.44 45.91 14.02
N ARG A 44 7.92 46.94 13.31
CA ARG A 44 8.85 46.80 12.17
C ARG A 44 10.17 46.16 12.61
N LEU A 45 10.79 46.65 13.68
CA LEU A 45 12.03 46.10 14.24
C LEU A 45 11.84 44.65 14.71
N LYS A 46 10.70 44.36 15.35
CA LYS A 46 10.34 43.00 15.76
C LYS A 46 10.15 42.06 14.58
N TYR A 47 9.59 42.55 13.47
CA TYR A 47 9.48 41.79 12.23
C TYR A 47 10.86 41.48 11.63
N LEU A 48 11.74 42.48 11.54
CA LEU A 48 13.12 42.31 11.05
C LEU A 48 13.89 41.28 11.89
N LYS A 49 13.86 41.40 13.22
CA LYS A 49 14.48 40.41 14.14
C LYS A 49 13.93 38.99 13.93
N LYS A 50 12.64 38.83 13.63
CA LYS A 50 12.04 37.51 13.34
C LYS A 50 12.43 36.97 11.97
N LYS A 51 12.68 37.85 11.01
CA LYS A 51 13.17 37.51 9.67
C LYS A 51 14.63 37.05 9.75
N GLU A 52 15.48 37.79 10.46
CA GLU A 52 16.88 37.42 10.74
C GLU A 52 16.99 36.08 11.48
N LYS A 53 16.14 35.85 12.49
CA LYS A 53 16.05 34.57 13.21
C LYS A 53 15.46 33.41 12.38
N GLY A 54 15.07 33.62 11.12
CA GLY A 54 14.48 32.60 10.25
C GLY A 54 13.05 32.15 10.63
N GLN A 55 12.41 32.78 11.62
CA GLN A 55 11.04 32.46 12.06
C GLN A 55 9.98 32.98 11.08
N ARG A 56 10.30 34.00 10.29
CA ARG A 56 9.47 34.52 9.20
C ARG A 56 10.28 34.52 7.90
N LYS A 57 9.70 33.95 6.85
CA LYS A 57 10.28 33.90 5.50
C LYS A 57 9.49 34.78 4.56
N CYS A 58 10.15 35.38 3.56
CA CYS A 58 9.42 36.00 2.47
C CYS A 58 8.81 34.92 1.57
N VAL A 59 7.79 35.29 0.80
CA VAL A 59 7.08 34.37 -0.09
C VAL A 59 8.03 33.78 -1.15
N LYS A 60 9.02 34.56 -1.61
CA LYS A 60 10.05 34.13 -2.55
C LYS A 60 10.95 33.02 -1.96
N ASP A 61 11.21 33.08 -0.65
CA ASP A 61 12.15 32.19 0.05
C ASP A 61 11.47 30.97 0.70
N MET A 62 10.14 30.86 0.57
CA MET A 62 9.40 29.71 1.08
C MET A 62 9.52 28.52 0.13
N THR A 63 9.70 27.33 0.70
CA THR A 63 9.64 26.08 -0.08
C THR A 63 8.22 25.82 -0.59
N PRO A 64 8.03 25.02 -1.66
CA PRO A 64 6.69 24.67 -2.18
C PRO A 64 5.77 24.04 -1.12
N ARG A 65 6.35 23.29 -0.16
CA ARG A 65 5.60 22.65 0.94
C ARG A 65 5.12 23.68 1.96
N GLU A 66 5.95 24.67 2.27
CA GLU A 66 5.57 25.79 3.15
C GLU A 66 4.51 26.69 2.50
N HIS A 67 4.65 26.97 1.20
CA HIS A 67 3.62 27.64 0.39
C HIS A 67 2.27 26.95 0.51
N ARG A 68 2.24 25.61 0.37
CA ARG A 68 1.01 24.83 0.50
C ARG A 68 0.40 24.94 1.91
N LYS A 69 1.23 24.91 2.95
CA LYS A 69 0.79 25.06 4.34
C LYS A 69 0.22 26.46 4.60
N ALA A 70 0.91 27.50 4.11
CA ALA A 70 0.47 28.88 4.22
C ALA A 70 -0.88 29.11 3.51
N ARG A 71 -1.04 28.60 2.28
CA ARG A 71 -2.32 28.66 1.55
C ARG A 71 -3.44 27.93 2.30
N LYS A 72 -3.17 26.74 2.85
CA LYS A 72 -4.16 25.99 3.64
C LYS A 72 -4.64 26.78 4.86
N ASN A 73 -3.71 27.40 5.59
CA ASN A 73 -4.04 28.24 6.74
C ASN A 73 -4.82 29.50 6.31
N TRP A 74 -4.41 30.14 5.22
CA TRP A 74 -5.12 31.31 4.68
C TRP A 74 -6.56 31.00 4.28
N VAL A 75 -6.80 29.87 3.60
CA VAL A 75 -8.16 29.42 3.26
C VAL A 75 -9.01 29.23 4.52
N ALA A 76 -8.45 28.60 5.55
CA ALA A 76 -9.14 28.40 6.83
C ALA A 76 -9.48 29.73 7.50
N TYR A 77 -8.49 30.61 7.67
CA TYR A 77 -8.67 31.92 8.30
C TYR A 77 -9.64 32.81 7.52
N SER A 78 -9.58 32.81 6.19
CA SER A 78 -10.51 33.54 5.32
C SER A 78 -11.94 33.00 5.45
N SER A 79 -12.11 31.68 5.53
CA SER A 79 -13.43 31.09 5.77
C SER A 79 -13.98 31.49 7.13
N ASP A 80 -13.17 31.47 8.17
CA ASP A 80 -13.63 31.77 9.53
C ASP A 80 -13.89 33.27 9.72
N TYR A 81 -13.10 34.14 9.10
CA TYR A 81 -13.36 35.57 9.05
C TYR A 81 -14.72 35.88 8.41
N ARG A 82 -15.01 35.28 7.24
CA ARG A 82 -16.31 35.46 6.56
C ARG A 82 -17.49 34.96 7.39
N LYS A 83 -17.33 33.83 8.12
CA LYS A 83 -18.37 33.35 9.04
C LYS A 83 -18.61 34.33 10.17
N LYS A 84 -17.54 34.85 10.79
CA LYS A 84 -17.64 35.83 11.87
C LYS A 84 -18.30 37.12 11.40
N GLN A 85 -17.94 37.61 10.21
CA GLN A 85 -18.59 38.76 9.59
C GLN A 85 -20.09 38.52 9.42
N LYS A 86 -20.49 37.38 8.85
CA LYS A 86 -21.91 37.04 8.69
C LYS A 86 -22.67 36.95 10.02
N ILE A 87 -22.03 36.43 11.07
CA ILE A 87 -22.61 36.39 12.41
C ILE A 87 -22.80 37.82 12.92
N GLN A 88 -21.79 38.67 12.76
CA GLN A 88 -21.86 40.08 13.17
C GLN A 88 -22.97 40.84 12.43
N GLU A 89 -23.03 40.72 11.10
CA GLU A 89 -24.10 41.32 10.29
C GLU A 89 -25.49 40.85 10.75
N ASN A 90 -25.63 39.58 11.12
CA ASN A 90 -26.89 39.06 11.63
C ASN A 90 -27.21 39.59 13.04
N THR A 91 -26.20 39.71 13.92
CA THR A 91 -26.41 40.31 15.26
C THR A 91 -26.74 41.78 15.17
N ASP A 92 -26.10 42.52 14.26
CA ASP A 92 -26.36 43.94 14.04
C ASP A 92 -27.76 44.15 13.47
N LYS A 93 -28.20 43.32 12.52
CA LYS A 93 -29.58 43.30 12.03
C LYS A 93 -30.59 43.02 13.15
N TYR A 94 -30.30 42.06 14.01
CA TYR A 94 -31.16 41.74 15.15
C TYR A 94 -31.21 42.88 16.17
N ALA A 95 -30.07 43.51 16.48
CA ALA A 95 -30.01 44.66 17.38
C ALA A 95 -30.80 45.85 16.82
N ASN A 96 -30.65 46.15 15.52
CA ASN A 96 -31.38 47.24 14.86
C ASN A 96 -32.89 46.97 14.79
N GLN A 97 -33.34 45.71 14.67
CA GLN A 97 -34.76 45.34 14.73
C GLN A 97 -35.39 45.50 16.12
N ASN A 98 -34.58 45.51 17.18
CA ASN A 98 -35.03 45.68 18.56
C ASN A 98 -34.72 47.09 19.12
N THR A 99 -34.25 48.00 18.28
CA THR A 99 -34.10 49.42 18.63
C THR A 99 -35.36 50.13 18.12
N PRO A 100 -36.15 50.82 18.97
CA PRO A 100 -37.37 51.47 18.50
C PRO A 100 -37.03 52.50 17.42
N SER A 101 -37.58 52.31 16.22
CA SER A 101 -37.56 53.33 15.17
C SER A 101 -38.47 54.46 15.62
N SER A 102 -37.91 55.62 15.91
CA SER A 102 -38.69 56.85 16.07
C SER A 102 -39.14 57.30 14.68
N GLU A 103 -40.27 56.76 14.21
CA GLU A 103 -41.22 57.32 13.26
C GLU A 103 -42.12 56.19 12.72
N ASP A 104 -43.42 56.34 12.98
CA ASP A 104 -44.47 55.39 12.64
C ASP A 104 -44.76 55.43 11.14
N GLU A 105 -44.44 54.36 10.42
CA GLU A 105 -45.06 54.05 9.13
C GLU A 105 -45.78 52.70 9.21
N ILE A 106 -47.11 52.80 9.15
CA ILE A 106 -48.05 51.67 9.12
C ILE A 106 -47.91 50.98 7.75
N ILE A 107 -47.33 49.77 7.73
CA ILE A 107 -47.24 48.93 6.53
C ILE A 107 -48.49 48.04 6.44
N PRO A 108 -49.24 48.02 5.31
CA PRO A 108 -50.42 47.16 5.15
C PRO A 108 -50.06 45.68 5.15
N GLU A 109 -50.79 44.89 5.93
CA GLU A 109 -50.63 43.44 6.05
C GLU A 109 -51.14 42.75 4.78
N VAL A 110 -50.25 42.07 4.04
CA VAL A 110 -50.57 41.26 2.84
C VAL A 110 -50.47 39.76 3.19
N PRO A 111 -51.57 39.07 3.52
CA PRO A 111 -51.54 37.73 4.13
C PRO A 111 -51.12 36.59 3.18
N LEU A 112 -51.18 36.77 1.86
CA LEU A 112 -50.95 35.70 0.88
C LEU A 112 -49.47 35.43 0.60
N LEU A 113 -48.59 36.43 0.69
CA LEU A 113 -47.14 36.28 0.52
C LEU A 113 -46.46 35.51 1.66
N ASN A 114 -47.07 35.47 2.85
CA ASN A 114 -46.50 34.80 4.02
C ASN A 114 -46.59 33.27 3.94
N LYS A 115 -47.68 32.71 3.38
CA LYS A 115 -47.85 31.24 3.26
C LYS A 115 -46.86 30.61 2.28
N GLU A 116 -46.60 31.26 1.15
CA GLU A 116 -45.61 30.78 0.16
C GLU A 116 -44.19 30.91 0.71
N ARG A 117 -43.89 32.02 1.39
CA ARG A 117 -42.59 32.24 2.05
C ARG A 117 -42.33 31.21 3.16
N GLU A 118 -43.35 30.86 3.94
CA GLU A 118 -43.28 29.79 4.94
C GLU A 118 -43.09 28.40 4.32
N ALA A 119 -43.82 28.08 3.24
CA ALA A 119 -43.67 26.82 2.52
C ALA A 119 -42.26 26.67 1.94
N GLU A 120 -41.72 27.74 1.36
CA GLU A 120 -40.36 27.80 0.82
C GLU A 120 -39.30 27.70 1.93
N ALA A 121 -39.52 28.34 3.09
CA ALA A 121 -38.64 28.19 4.26
C ALA A 121 -38.63 26.74 4.79
N ARG A 122 -39.79 26.08 4.85
CA ARG A 122 -39.91 24.66 5.21
C ARG A 122 -39.17 23.76 4.21
N ARG A 123 -39.33 24.00 2.90
CA ARG A 123 -38.60 23.29 1.84
C ARG A 123 -37.09 23.43 2.00
N ARG A 124 -36.58 24.65 2.19
CA ARG A 124 -35.16 24.92 2.42
C ARG A 124 -34.62 24.19 3.66
N SER A 125 -35.37 24.18 4.76
CA SER A 125 -35.02 23.46 5.98
C SER A 125 -34.91 21.96 5.75
N ILE A 126 -35.87 21.35 5.04
CA ILE A 126 -35.86 19.93 4.69
C ILE A 126 -34.65 19.59 3.82
N VAL A 127 -34.36 20.39 2.80
CA VAL A 127 -33.20 20.18 1.92
C VAL A 127 -31.89 20.26 2.70
N GLN A 128 -31.74 21.24 3.58
CA GLN A 128 -30.56 21.36 4.45
C GLN A 128 -30.43 20.18 5.41
N ARG A 129 -31.53 19.71 6.01
CA ARG A 129 -31.54 18.52 6.87
C ARG A 129 -31.11 17.27 6.10
N LYS A 130 -31.62 17.07 4.89
CA LYS A 130 -31.22 15.96 4.00
C LYS A 130 -29.72 16.04 3.67
N LYS A 131 -29.20 17.22 3.32
CA LYS A 131 -27.78 17.44 3.05
C LYS A 131 -26.90 17.14 4.27
N ARG A 132 -27.31 17.59 5.47
CA ARG A 132 -26.63 17.31 6.74
C ARG A 132 -26.60 15.81 7.03
N ASN A 133 -27.73 15.12 6.88
CA ASN A 133 -27.83 13.68 7.13
C ASN A 133 -27.00 12.86 6.14
N SER A 134 -26.94 13.27 4.87
CA SER A 134 -26.06 12.63 3.88
C SER A 134 -24.58 12.78 4.26
N MET A 135 -24.17 13.97 4.73
CA MET A 135 -22.81 14.21 5.22
C MET A 135 -22.50 13.40 6.49
N LEU A 136 -23.44 13.27 7.41
CA LEU A 136 -23.30 12.43 8.61
C LEU A 136 -23.11 10.95 8.21
N LYS A 137 -23.98 10.41 7.37
CA LYS A 137 -23.84 9.02 6.86
C LYS A 137 -22.48 8.77 6.22
N ARG A 138 -21.95 9.71 5.42
CA ARG A 138 -20.60 9.60 4.83
C ARG A 138 -19.51 9.57 5.90
N LYS A 139 -19.61 10.42 6.93
CA LYS A 139 -18.67 10.43 8.07
C LYS A 139 -18.74 9.14 8.86
N ASP A 140 -19.94 8.64 9.16
CA ASP A 140 -20.14 7.39 9.90
C ASP A 140 -19.55 6.20 9.14
N LEU A 141 -19.75 6.16 7.82
CA LEU A 141 -19.16 5.12 6.95
C LEU A 141 -17.64 5.21 6.92
N LEU A 142 -17.06 6.41 6.89
CA LEU A 142 -15.62 6.61 7.03
C LEU A 142 -15.11 6.10 8.38
N ILE A 143 -15.79 6.45 9.48
CA ILE A 143 -15.45 6.02 10.83
C ILE A 143 -15.51 4.49 10.94
N ALA A 144 -16.56 3.86 10.42
CA ALA A 144 -16.70 2.40 10.39
C ALA A 144 -15.53 1.73 9.64
N ASN A 145 -15.17 2.26 8.47
CA ASN A 145 -14.03 1.78 7.69
C ASN A 145 -12.69 1.95 8.42
N LEU A 146 -12.48 3.08 9.10
CA LEU A 146 -11.29 3.32 9.90
C LEU A 146 -11.21 2.38 11.10
N LYS A 147 -12.32 2.16 11.82
CA LYS A 147 -12.41 1.18 12.91
C LYS A 147 -12.06 -0.24 12.43
N LYS A 148 -12.59 -0.65 11.26
CA LYS A 148 -12.28 -1.95 10.65
C LYS A 148 -10.79 -2.10 10.31
N LYS A 149 -10.18 -1.06 9.72
CA LYS A 149 -8.73 -1.03 9.44
C LYS A 149 -7.92 -1.14 10.73
N LEU A 150 -8.27 -0.36 11.75
CA LEU A 150 -7.59 -0.34 13.04
C LEU A 150 -7.65 -1.73 13.71
N ALA A 151 -8.81 -2.39 13.72
CA ALA A 151 -8.95 -3.74 14.24
C ALA A 151 -8.08 -4.75 13.47
N SER A 152 -8.01 -4.65 12.14
CA SER A 152 -7.17 -5.52 11.32
C SER A 152 -5.67 -5.34 11.61
N GLU A 153 -5.22 -4.10 11.83
CA GLU A 153 -3.82 -3.80 12.18
C GLU A 153 -3.48 -4.26 13.59
N GLN A 154 -4.38 -4.08 14.56
CA GLN A 154 -4.22 -4.62 15.91
C GLN A 154 -4.09 -6.15 15.88
N GLN A 155 -4.90 -6.84 15.08
CA GLN A 155 -4.81 -8.30 14.95
C GLN A 155 -3.50 -8.75 14.28
N LYS A 156 -3.03 -8.05 13.25
CA LYS A 156 -1.70 -8.29 12.66
C LYS A 156 -0.59 -8.14 13.70
N ASN A 157 -0.62 -7.05 14.46
CA ASN A 157 0.35 -6.80 15.53
C ASN A 157 0.32 -7.88 16.62
N ARG A 158 -0.87 -8.35 17.02
CA ARG A 158 -1.02 -9.48 17.96
C ARG A 158 -0.35 -10.75 17.40
N ARG A 159 -0.60 -11.09 16.13
CA ARG A 159 0.01 -12.25 15.47
C ARG A 159 1.54 -12.12 15.38
N LEU A 160 2.05 -10.93 15.07
CA LEU A 160 3.49 -10.66 15.05
C LEU A 160 4.12 -10.83 16.44
N LYS A 161 3.53 -10.24 17.49
CA LYS A 161 4.00 -10.42 18.87
C LYS A 161 4.04 -11.90 19.27
N GLN A 162 2.99 -12.65 18.97
CA GLN A 162 2.96 -14.10 19.23
C GLN A 162 4.05 -14.85 18.45
N ARG A 163 4.30 -14.51 17.19
CA ARG A 163 5.41 -15.10 16.41
C ARG A 163 6.78 -14.78 17.02
N MET A 164 6.98 -13.56 17.49
CA MET A 164 8.24 -13.15 18.13
C MET A 164 8.46 -13.92 19.44
N ILE A 165 7.42 -14.09 20.26
CA ILE A 165 7.49 -14.90 21.49
C ILE A 165 7.80 -16.37 21.16
N LYS A 166 7.13 -16.94 20.14
CA LYS A 166 7.40 -18.32 19.69
C LYS A 166 8.83 -18.49 19.17
N LYS A 167 9.36 -17.50 18.43
CA LYS A 167 10.76 -17.51 17.96
C LYS A 167 11.76 -17.45 19.12
N LYS A 168 11.50 -16.63 20.16
CA LYS A 168 12.34 -16.57 21.35
C LYS A 168 12.34 -17.89 22.15
N LYS A 169 11.18 -18.55 22.24
CA LYS A 169 11.04 -19.85 22.93
C LYS A 169 11.50 -21.06 22.11
N ALA A 170 11.62 -20.92 20.79
CA ALA A 170 12.08 -22.01 19.93
C ALA A 170 13.59 -22.14 20.06
N VAL A 171 14.03 -22.97 21.01
CA VAL A 171 15.39 -23.51 21.05
C VAL A 171 15.66 -24.11 19.66
N THR A 172 16.65 -23.55 18.95
CA THR A 172 16.99 -24.03 17.62
C THR A 172 17.41 -25.51 17.70
N PRO A 173 17.16 -26.33 16.68
CA PRO A 173 17.58 -27.72 16.71
C PRO A 173 19.08 -27.90 17.03
N LYS A 174 19.91 -26.93 16.63
CA LYS A 174 21.36 -26.90 16.95
C LYS A 174 21.62 -26.62 18.43
N SER A 175 20.97 -25.60 19.01
CA SER A 175 21.13 -25.30 20.44
C SER A 175 20.58 -26.41 21.32
N LYS A 176 19.48 -27.07 20.91
CA LYS A 176 18.95 -28.24 21.62
C LYS A 176 19.92 -29.43 21.57
N ILE A 177 20.57 -29.67 20.44
CA ILE A 177 21.60 -30.72 20.33
C ILE A 177 22.82 -30.38 21.19
N LEU A 178 23.20 -29.10 21.28
CA LEU A 178 24.27 -28.64 22.17
C LEU A 178 23.92 -28.87 23.65
N GLU A 179 22.72 -28.47 24.09
CA GLU A 179 22.21 -28.75 25.44
C GLU A 179 22.20 -30.26 25.74
N MET A 180 21.70 -31.08 24.80
CA MET A 180 21.70 -32.55 24.96
C MET A 180 23.09 -33.19 24.93
N ALA A 181 24.10 -32.49 24.41
CA ALA A 181 25.49 -32.97 24.37
C ALA A 181 26.27 -32.63 25.65
N GLU A 182 25.76 -31.69 26.46
CA GLU A 182 26.30 -31.36 27.78
C GLU A 182 25.94 -32.43 28.81
N ASP A 183 24.76 -33.04 28.72
CA ASP A 183 24.32 -34.14 29.58
C ASP A 183 24.94 -35.51 29.16
N PRO A 184 25.70 -36.22 30.02
CA PRO A 184 26.39 -37.46 29.66
C PRO A 184 25.46 -38.58 29.16
N ASN A 185 24.30 -38.76 29.79
CA ASN A 185 23.32 -39.79 29.42
C ASN A 185 22.63 -39.49 28.08
N GLN A 186 22.30 -38.22 27.82
CA GLN A 186 21.66 -37.81 26.56
C GLN A 186 22.65 -37.81 25.40
N LYS A 187 23.92 -37.48 25.66
CA LYS A 187 25.03 -37.56 24.71
C LYS A 187 25.21 -38.97 24.15
N ALA A 188 25.18 -40.00 25.02
CA ALA A 188 25.27 -41.40 24.59
C ALA A 188 24.10 -41.81 23.69
N GLU A 189 22.88 -41.35 23.98
CA GLU A 189 21.72 -41.60 23.14
C GLU A 189 21.79 -40.87 21.79
N LEU A 190 22.35 -39.65 21.78
CA LEU A 190 22.62 -38.86 20.56
C LEU A 190 23.60 -39.59 19.63
N ILE A 191 24.68 -40.13 20.19
CA ILE A 191 25.70 -40.91 19.46
C ILE A 191 25.08 -42.20 18.90
N LYS A 192 24.30 -42.94 19.70
CA LYS A 192 23.59 -44.15 19.25
C LYS A 192 22.65 -43.83 18.08
N LYS A 193 21.91 -42.73 18.14
CA LYS A 193 21.00 -42.29 17.06
C LYS A 193 21.74 -41.87 15.78
N ALA A 194 22.90 -41.24 15.91
CA ALA A 194 23.75 -40.87 14.77
C ALA A 194 24.31 -42.11 14.07
N LEU A 195 24.88 -43.05 14.85
CA LEU A 195 25.39 -44.33 14.35
C LEU A 195 24.30 -45.15 13.65
N PHE A 196 23.09 -45.20 14.22
CA PHE A 196 21.97 -45.92 13.60
C PHE A 196 21.55 -45.30 12.26
N GLY A 197 21.61 -43.97 12.14
CA GLY A 197 21.36 -43.26 10.89
C GLY A 197 22.37 -43.59 9.79
N GLU A 198 23.65 -43.68 10.15
CA GLU A 198 24.73 -44.06 9.23
C GLU A 198 24.62 -45.52 8.74
N VAL A 199 24.29 -46.45 9.64
CA VAL A 199 24.12 -47.86 9.30
C VAL A 199 22.97 -48.07 8.30
N ILE A 200 21.81 -47.46 8.55
CA ILE A 200 20.67 -47.54 7.62
C ILE A 200 21.01 -46.87 6.28
N GLN A 201 21.74 -45.75 6.30
CA GLN A 201 22.15 -45.07 5.07
C GLN A 201 23.07 -45.93 4.20
N LYS A 202 24.07 -46.60 4.80
CA LYS A 202 24.93 -47.55 4.08
C LYS A 202 24.11 -48.68 3.46
N GLN A 203 23.22 -49.30 4.24
CA GLN A 203 22.34 -50.37 3.76
C GLN A 203 21.49 -49.93 2.55
N ILE A 204 20.92 -48.72 2.58
CA ILE A 204 20.12 -48.18 1.47
C ILE A 204 20.98 -47.92 0.23
N LEU A 205 22.20 -47.37 0.40
CA LEU A 205 23.10 -47.08 -0.72
C LEU A 205 23.66 -48.36 -1.37
N ASP A 206 23.91 -49.39 -0.57
CA ASP A 206 24.45 -50.67 -1.05
C ASP A 206 23.39 -51.53 -1.76
N THR A 207 22.09 -51.30 -1.49
CA THR A 207 21.02 -51.95 -2.25
C THR A 207 20.96 -51.47 -3.71
N LYS A 208 21.44 -52.31 -4.65
CA LYS A 208 21.36 -52.04 -6.09
C LYS A 208 19.91 -52.10 -6.59
N ILE A 209 19.32 -50.94 -6.89
CA ILE A 209 17.92 -50.83 -7.36
C ILE A 209 17.86 -51.11 -8.88
N LYS A 210 17.69 -52.38 -9.27
CA LYS A 210 17.57 -52.76 -10.69
C LYS A 210 16.11 -52.89 -11.18
N THR A 211 15.18 -53.32 -10.33
CA THR A 211 13.79 -53.63 -10.73
C THR A 211 12.77 -52.59 -10.21
N GLN A 212 11.59 -52.53 -10.85
CA GLN A 212 10.52 -51.59 -10.47
C GLN A 212 9.90 -51.93 -9.11
N LEU A 213 9.81 -53.22 -8.76
CA LEU A 213 9.43 -53.69 -7.43
C LEU A 213 10.40 -53.21 -6.34
N ASN A 214 11.71 -53.19 -6.62
CA ASN A 214 12.71 -52.67 -5.70
C ASN A 214 12.55 -51.14 -5.52
N LYS A 215 12.11 -50.41 -6.56
CA LYS A 215 11.79 -48.98 -6.43
C LYS A 215 10.56 -48.73 -5.57
N THR A 216 9.51 -49.56 -5.67
CA THR A 216 8.32 -49.43 -4.81
C THR A 216 8.64 -49.80 -3.38
N CYS A 217 9.35 -50.90 -3.13
CA CYS A 217 9.78 -51.31 -1.80
C CYS A 217 10.68 -50.24 -1.15
N LEU A 218 11.64 -49.69 -1.89
CA LEU A 218 12.48 -48.59 -1.42
C LEU A 218 11.66 -47.33 -1.12
N LYS A 219 10.63 -47.01 -1.91
CA LYS A 219 9.71 -45.92 -1.59
C LYS A 219 8.98 -46.17 -0.27
N THR A 220 8.51 -47.39 0.00
CA THR A 220 7.84 -47.74 1.26
C THR A 220 8.80 -47.64 2.45
N ILE A 221 10.01 -48.20 2.32
CA ILE A 221 11.07 -48.15 3.34
C ILE A 221 11.45 -46.68 3.63
N LEU A 222 11.68 -45.90 2.58
CA LEU A 222 11.98 -44.49 2.69
C LEU A 222 10.79 -43.72 3.28
N SER A 223 9.54 -44.02 2.94
CA SER A 223 8.37 -43.36 3.54
C SER A 223 8.03 -43.80 4.97
N SER A 224 8.77 -44.76 5.52
CA SER A 224 8.46 -45.32 6.84
C SER A 224 8.63 -44.28 7.97
N PRO A 225 7.91 -44.43 9.10
CA PRO A 225 8.07 -43.53 10.24
C PRO A 225 9.51 -43.46 10.77
N LEU A 226 10.28 -44.54 10.61
CA LEU A 226 11.63 -44.68 11.13
C LEU A 226 12.65 -43.79 10.39
N THR A 227 12.59 -43.74 9.06
CA THR A 227 13.43 -42.88 8.23
C THR A 227 13.11 -41.39 8.42
N HIS A 228 11.84 -41.07 8.67
CA HIS A 228 11.40 -39.72 9.06
C HIS A 228 11.89 -39.32 10.47
N LYS A 229 11.83 -40.25 11.44
CA LYS A 229 12.30 -40.05 12.82
C LYS A 229 13.80 -39.74 12.87
N TYR A 230 14.61 -40.45 12.10
CA TYR A 230 16.08 -40.29 12.09
C TYR A 230 16.61 -39.36 10.99
N LYS A 231 15.73 -38.67 10.24
CA LYS A 231 16.08 -37.65 9.22
C LYS A 231 17.15 -38.12 8.22
N ILE A 232 17.10 -39.39 7.82
CA ILE A 232 18.11 -40.06 6.98
C ILE A 232 18.28 -39.36 5.61
N TRP A 233 17.26 -38.61 5.17
CA TRP A 233 17.26 -37.74 3.99
C TRP A 233 18.27 -36.58 4.00
N ARG A 234 18.90 -36.28 5.14
CA ARG A 234 19.70 -35.06 5.38
C ARG A 234 21.20 -35.31 5.63
N LEU A 235 21.69 -36.53 5.44
CA LEU A 235 23.11 -36.84 5.64
C LEU A 235 23.83 -36.97 4.29
N GLY A 236 24.77 -36.05 4.02
CA GLY A 236 25.62 -36.01 2.82
C GLY A 236 25.28 -34.93 1.78
N ASN A 237 26.28 -34.55 0.99
CA ASN A 237 26.18 -33.54 -0.10
C ASN A 237 25.21 -33.92 -1.23
N ASN A 238 24.75 -35.16 -1.26
CA ASN A 238 23.76 -35.65 -2.20
C ASN A 238 22.40 -35.85 -1.49
N ALA A 239 21.82 -34.75 -1.01
CA ALA A 239 20.44 -34.76 -0.55
C ALA A 239 19.55 -35.35 -1.67
N ILE A 240 18.71 -36.33 -1.35
CA ILE A 240 17.66 -36.79 -2.25
C ILE A 240 16.69 -35.62 -2.42
N THR A 241 16.98 -34.75 -3.38
CA THR A 241 16.27 -33.48 -3.55
C THR A 241 14.78 -33.74 -3.79
N TYR A 242 13.94 -32.83 -3.31
CA TYR A 242 12.48 -32.82 -3.53
C TYR A 242 12.05 -33.03 -5.00
N LYS A 243 12.94 -32.71 -5.97
CA LYS A 243 12.78 -33.01 -7.40
C LYS A 243 12.78 -34.50 -7.72
N LYS A 244 13.64 -35.32 -7.09
CA LYS A 244 13.67 -36.78 -7.26
C LYS A 244 12.45 -37.47 -6.62
N MET A 245 11.84 -36.83 -5.63
CA MET A 245 10.69 -37.35 -4.87
C MET A 245 9.32 -37.09 -5.52
N GLY A 246 9.26 -36.43 -6.68
CA GLY A 246 8.00 -36.25 -7.43
C GLY A 246 6.96 -35.33 -6.75
N PHE A 247 7.34 -34.53 -5.77
CA PHE A 247 6.44 -33.51 -5.20
C PHE A 247 6.23 -32.39 -6.22
N ASN A 248 5.14 -32.50 -6.97
CA ASN A 248 4.72 -31.53 -7.97
C ASN A 248 4.59 -30.12 -7.36
N ARG A 249 5.12 -29.11 -8.07
CA ARG A 249 4.83 -27.68 -7.78
C ARG A 249 3.33 -27.50 -7.58
N THR A 250 2.94 -26.75 -6.55
CA THR A 250 1.51 -26.54 -6.26
C THR A 250 0.80 -25.97 -7.49
N LYS A 251 -0.45 -26.40 -7.75
CA LYS A 251 -1.26 -25.91 -8.91
C LYS A 251 -1.31 -24.38 -8.97
N TYR A 252 -1.25 -23.70 -7.82
CA TYR A 252 -1.22 -22.25 -7.71
C TYR A 252 0.06 -21.61 -8.29
N GLU A 253 1.24 -22.12 -7.94
CA GLU A 253 2.52 -21.60 -8.43
C GLU A 253 2.68 -21.82 -9.94
N ALA A 254 2.22 -22.97 -10.45
CA ALA A 254 2.19 -23.24 -11.88
C ALA A 254 1.30 -22.22 -12.62
N LYS A 255 0.11 -21.91 -12.07
CA LYS A 255 -0.81 -20.91 -12.61
C LYS A 255 -0.22 -19.49 -12.61
N GLN A 256 0.48 -19.11 -11.54
CA GLN A 256 1.13 -17.79 -11.47
C GLN A 256 2.30 -17.65 -12.44
N ASN A 257 3.12 -18.70 -12.57
CA ASN A 257 4.22 -18.70 -13.54
C ASN A 257 3.71 -18.65 -14.99
N LYS A 258 2.62 -19.36 -15.31
CA LYS A 258 1.97 -19.25 -16.62
C LYS A 258 1.54 -17.81 -16.92
N LYS A 259 0.81 -17.17 -15.99
CA LYS A 259 0.39 -15.77 -16.12
C LYS A 259 1.55 -14.79 -16.34
N ARG A 260 2.69 -15.00 -15.67
CA ARG A 260 3.90 -14.16 -15.84
C ARG A 260 4.45 -14.31 -17.26
N LYS A 261 4.59 -15.55 -17.75
CA LYS A 261 5.04 -15.83 -19.11
C LYS A 261 4.09 -15.25 -20.17
N ASP A 262 2.79 -15.41 -19.99
CA ASP A 262 1.77 -14.87 -20.92
C ASP A 262 1.89 -13.34 -21.06
N LYS A 263 2.13 -12.63 -19.95
CA LYS A 263 2.34 -11.17 -19.95
C LYS A 263 3.63 -10.77 -20.67
N GLU A 264 4.70 -11.54 -20.50
CA GLU A 264 5.97 -11.26 -21.17
C GLU A 264 5.88 -11.46 -22.68
N LEU A 265 5.18 -12.51 -23.13
CA LEU A 265 4.93 -12.76 -24.55
C LEU A 265 4.03 -11.69 -25.16
N ALA A 266 3.01 -11.23 -24.42
CA ALA A 266 2.15 -10.13 -24.87
C ALA A 266 2.94 -8.83 -25.11
N ARG A 267 3.89 -8.51 -24.23
CA ARG A 267 4.79 -7.34 -24.42
C ARG A 267 5.66 -7.49 -25.65
N LEU A 268 6.21 -8.68 -25.88
CA LEU A 268 7.02 -8.96 -27.07
C LEU A 268 6.17 -8.79 -28.34
N LEU A 269 4.95 -9.33 -28.35
CA LEU A 269 4.03 -9.21 -29.50
C LEU A 269 3.68 -7.75 -29.82
N ILE A 270 3.44 -6.93 -28.79
CA ILE A 270 3.15 -5.50 -28.97
C ILE A 270 4.33 -4.81 -29.66
N GLU A 271 5.57 -5.13 -29.25
CA GLU A 271 6.75 -4.51 -29.82
C GLU A 271 7.02 -4.99 -31.26
N VAL A 272 6.80 -6.28 -31.55
CA VAL A 272 6.85 -6.81 -32.92
C VAL A 272 5.85 -6.10 -33.83
N LYS A 273 4.63 -5.83 -33.33
CA LYS A 273 3.58 -5.15 -34.08
C LYS A 273 3.92 -3.70 -34.40
N LYS A 274 4.75 -3.03 -33.60
CA LYS A 274 5.23 -1.67 -33.91
C LYS A 274 6.15 -1.68 -35.13
N LEU A 275 7.03 -2.68 -35.24
CA LEU A 275 7.96 -2.80 -36.37
C LEU A 275 7.28 -3.39 -37.61
N THR A 276 6.34 -4.32 -37.42
CA THR A 276 5.64 -5.04 -38.50
C THR A 276 4.15 -5.16 -38.20
N PRO A 277 3.33 -4.18 -38.63
CA PRO A 277 1.89 -4.16 -38.36
C PRO A 277 1.12 -5.35 -38.98
N SER A 278 1.69 -5.99 -40.01
CA SER A 278 1.09 -7.15 -40.70
C SER A 278 0.99 -8.42 -39.83
N VAL A 279 1.67 -8.47 -38.68
CA VAL A 279 1.70 -9.66 -37.82
C VAL A 279 0.43 -9.75 -36.97
N LYS A 280 -0.47 -10.68 -37.31
CA LYS A 280 -1.71 -10.93 -36.54
C LYS A 280 -1.47 -11.78 -35.28
N ASN A 281 -0.70 -12.87 -35.42
CA ASN A 281 -0.51 -13.89 -34.38
C ASN A 281 0.96 -14.06 -33.96
N PHE A 282 1.21 -14.45 -32.71
CA PHE A 282 2.56 -14.68 -32.18
C PHE A 282 3.30 -15.85 -32.84
N VAL A 283 2.62 -16.71 -33.61
CA VAL A 283 3.27 -17.81 -34.34
C VAL A 283 4.00 -17.31 -35.57
N HIS A 284 3.54 -16.22 -36.18
CA HIS A 284 4.15 -15.69 -37.42
C HIS A 284 5.59 -15.19 -37.20
N PRO A 285 5.91 -14.45 -36.13
CA PRO A 285 7.29 -14.04 -35.82
C PRO A 285 8.21 -15.20 -35.41
N LEU A 286 7.67 -16.35 -34.99
CA LEU A 286 8.48 -17.51 -34.58
C LEU A 286 9.04 -18.31 -35.77
N LYS A 287 8.70 -17.93 -37.00
CA LYS A 287 9.28 -18.52 -38.19
C LYS A 287 10.77 -18.16 -38.30
N PRO A 288 11.64 -19.07 -38.78
CA PRO A 288 13.06 -18.79 -38.94
C PRO A 288 13.36 -17.54 -39.78
N GLN A 289 12.53 -17.24 -40.78
CA GLN A 289 12.67 -16.05 -41.63
C GLN A 289 12.53 -14.73 -40.87
N ASN A 290 11.89 -14.74 -39.70
CA ASN A 290 11.64 -13.56 -38.87
C ASN A 290 12.57 -13.50 -37.65
N PHE A 291 13.67 -14.26 -37.65
CA PHE A 291 14.58 -14.34 -36.51
C PHE A 291 15.27 -13.00 -36.21
N ASP A 292 15.73 -12.29 -37.24
CA ASP A 292 16.38 -10.98 -37.10
C ASP A 292 15.41 -9.92 -36.55
N LEU A 293 14.13 -10.03 -36.91
CA LEU A 293 13.06 -9.22 -36.35
C LEU A 293 12.90 -9.48 -34.84
N LEU A 294 13.01 -10.73 -34.39
CA LEU A 294 12.95 -11.03 -32.95
C LEU A 294 14.19 -10.52 -32.20
N ILE A 295 15.37 -10.55 -32.82
CA ILE A 295 16.59 -10.00 -32.25
C ILE A 295 16.47 -8.49 -32.08
N SER A 296 16.09 -7.76 -33.14
CA SER A 296 15.92 -6.30 -33.10
C SER A 296 14.87 -5.87 -32.06
N VAL A 297 13.74 -6.58 -31.97
CA VAL A 297 12.73 -6.35 -30.92
C VAL A 297 13.30 -6.60 -29.53
N THR A 298 14.06 -7.67 -29.35
CA THR A 298 14.66 -7.99 -28.04
C THR A 298 15.68 -6.93 -27.63
N LYS A 299 16.48 -6.42 -28.57
CA LYS A 299 17.40 -5.29 -28.37
C LYS A 299 16.66 -4.02 -27.95
N SER A 300 15.56 -3.69 -28.64
CA SER A 300 14.70 -2.55 -28.26
C SER A 300 14.13 -2.69 -26.84
N ILE A 301 13.53 -3.85 -26.51
CA ILE A 301 12.92 -4.09 -25.19
C ILE A 301 13.95 -4.03 -24.04
N SER A 302 15.17 -4.49 -24.28
CA SER A 302 16.23 -4.54 -23.28
C SER A 302 17.06 -3.26 -23.21
N ASN A 303 16.74 -2.26 -24.04
CA ASN A 303 17.50 -1.02 -24.24
C ASN A 303 18.99 -1.32 -24.49
N HIS A 304 19.26 -2.01 -25.59
CA HIS A 304 20.61 -2.22 -26.12
C HIS A 304 21.16 -0.89 -26.66
N ASP A 305 22.40 -0.58 -26.30
CA ASP A 305 23.15 0.55 -26.86
C ASP A 305 24.11 0.04 -27.93
N GLU A 306 23.84 0.40 -29.19
CA GLU A 306 24.62 -0.07 -30.35
C GLU A 306 26.06 0.45 -30.33
N LYS A 307 26.33 1.59 -29.70
CA LYS A 307 27.67 2.21 -29.69
C LYS A 307 28.65 1.47 -28.78
N ASN A 308 28.13 0.95 -27.66
CA ASN A 308 28.93 0.31 -26.62
C ASN A 308 28.74 -1.21 -26.57
N ASP A 309 27.83 -1.76 -27.37
CA ASP A 309 27.36 -3.14 -27.34
C ASP A 309 26.94 -3.63 -25.93
N VAL A 310 26.35 -2.73 -25.14
CA VAL A 310 25.90 -3.02 -23.77
C VAL A 310 24.38 -3.00 -23.67
N TYR A 311 23.84 -4.01 -22.98
CA TYR A 311 22.43 -4.03 -22.59
C TYR A 311 22.23 -3.34 -21.25
N LYS A 312 21.35 -2.34 -21.18
CA LYS A 312 20.92 -1.75 -19.90
C LYS A 312 20.28 -2.78 -18.96
N SER A 313 19.68 -3.83 -19.53
CA SER A 313 19.04 -4.91 -18.78
C SER A 313 19.32 -6.29 -19.40
N ALA A 314 20.57 -6.76 -19.27
CA ALA A 314 21.02 -8.06 -19.81
C ALA A 314 20.15 -9.24 -19.33
N SER A 315 19.72 -9.25 -18.06
CA SER A 315 18.81 -10.28 -17.53
C SER A 315 17.47 -10.31 -18.27
N THR A 316 16.99 -9.17 -18.75
CA THR A 316 15.73 -9.09 -19.51
C THR A 316 15.91 -9.68 -20.91
N ALA A 317 17.01 -9.39 -21.58
CA ALA A 317 17.35 -9.99 -22.87
C ALA A 317 17.45 -11.53 -22.77
N LEU A 318 18.17 -12.04 -21.77
CA LEU A 318 18.29 -13.48 -21.50
C LEU A 318 16.93 -14.14 -21.23
N ASN A 319 16.11 -13.52 -20.36
CA ASN A 319 14.78 -14.03 -20.06
C ASN A 319 13.91 -14.09 -21.32
N LYS A 320 13.97 -13.07 -22.20
CA LYS A 320 13.24 -13.06 -23.47
C LYS A 320 13.70 -14.19 -24.39
N GLY A 321 15.01 -14.39 -24.55
CA GLY A 321 15.57 -15.52 -25.30
C GLY A 321 15.05 -16.88 -24.79
N THR A 322 15.07 -17.10 -23.48
CA THR A 322 14.54 -18.36 -22.90
C THR A 322 13.04 -18.53 -23.12
N THR A 323 12.25 -17.45 -23.06
CA THR A 323 10.80 -17.51 -23.31
C THR A 323 10.48 -17.81 -24.77
N ILE A 324 11.19 -17.21 -25.72
CA ILE A 324 11.03 -17.49 -27.15
C ILE A 324 11.37 -18.95 -27.45
N LYS A 325 12.48 -19.46 -26.90
CA LYS A 325 12.86 -20.89 -27.03
C LYS A 325 11.76 -21.83 -26.54
N GLN A 326 11.19 -21.55 -25.36
CA GLN A 326 10.10 -22.35 -24.81
C GLN A 326 8.84 -22.30 -25.68
N CYS A 327 8.53 -21.13 -26.26
CA CYS A 327 7.41 -20.98 -27.19
C CYS A 327 7.64 -21.78 -28.48
N CYS A 328 8.85 -21.75 -29.03
CA CYS A 328 9.20 -22.55 -30.20
C CYS A 328 9.02 -24.05 -29.90
N GLN A 329 9.57 -24.54 -28.79
CA GLN A 329 9.41 -25.93 -28.36
C GLN A 329 7.94 -26.32 -28.20
N THR A 330 7.14 -25.47 -27.56
CA THR A 330 5.71 -25.75 -27.34
C THR A 330 4.94 -25.77 -28.67
N THR A 331 5.28 -24.88 -29.59
CA THR A 331 4.65 -24.79 -30.92
C THR A 331 5.01 -26.02 -31.77
N ILE A 332 6.29 -26.41 -31.79
CA ILE A 332 6.77 -27.63 -32.46
C ILE A 332 6.02 -28.85 -31.92
N LEU A 333 5.95 -29.02 -30.59
CA LEU A 333 5.21 -30.11 -29.97
C LEU A 333 3.72 -30.09 -30.35
N SER A 334 3.09 -28.90 -30.42
CA SER A 334 1.69 -28.79 -30.82
C SER A 334 1.47 -29.15 -32.29
N VAL A 335 2.41 -28.79 -33.18
CA VAL A 335 2.34 -29.14 -34.61
C VAL A 335 2.58 -30.64 -34.81
N LEU A 336 3.56 -31.21 -34.12
CA LEU A 336 3.84 -32.66 -34.16
C LEU A 336 2.65 -33.48 -33.66
N LYS A 337 2.01 -33.06 -32.57
CA LYS A 337 0.78 -33.71 -32.07
C LYS A 337 -0.36 -33.66 -33.08
N LYS A 338 -0.56 -32.53 -33.75
CA LYS A 338 -1.57 -32.39 -34.80
C LYS A 338 -1.28 -33.28 -36.00
N LYS A 339 -0.01 -33.37 -36.43
CA LYS A 339 0.42 -34.25 -37.52
C LYS A 339 0.24 -35.74 -37.17
N LEU A 340 0.49 -36.12 -35.92
CA LEU A 340 0.26 -37.48 -35.45
C LEU A 340 -1.23 -37.84 -35.54
N HIS A 341 -2.11 -36.97 -35.02
CA HIS A 341 -3.55 -37.21 -35.07
C HIS A 341 -4.09 -37.25 -36.49
N SER A 342 -3.59 -36.43 -37.42
CA SER A 342 -3.99 -36.50 -38.83
C SER A 342 -3.48 -37.75 -39.54
N ALA A 343 -2.30 -38.27 -39.15
CA ALA A 343 -1.77 -39.52 -39.70
C ALA A 343 -2.60 -40.72 -39.23
N ASP A 344 -3.04 -40.72 -37.97
CA ASP A 344 -3.95 -41.73 -37.43
C ASP A 344 -5.31 -41.70 -38.16
N THR A 345 -5.83 -40.51 -38.50
CA THR A 345 -7.09 -40.40 -39.27
C THR A 345 -6.97 -40.85 -40.73
N THR A 346 -5.80 -40.66 -41.36
CA THR A 346 -5.54 -41.16 -42.71
C THR A 346 -5.24 -42.66 -42.74
N ALA A 347 -4.66 -43.21 -41.69
CA ALA A 347 -4.46 -44.65 -41.54
C ALA A 347 -5.80 -45.38 -41.36
N ASP A 348 -6.73 -44.81 -40.59
CA ASP A 348 -8.10 -45.33 -40.44
C ASP A 348 -8.91 -45.26 -41.77
N LEU A 349 -8.63 -44.28 -42.64
CA LEU A 349 -9.25 -44.20 -43.97
C LEU A 349 -8.63 -45.18 -44.98
N CYS A 350 -7.36 -45.56 -44.84
CA CYS A 350 -6.71 -46.56 -45.70
C CYS A 350 -6.94 -48.02 -45.25
N GLN A 351 -7.48 -48.24 -44.04
CA GLN A 351 -7.95 -49.56 -43.59
C GLN A 351 -9.43 -49.83 -43.92
N ASN A 352 -10.15 -48.82 -44.42
CA ASN A 352 -11.57 -48.90 -44.81
C ASN A 352 -11.80 -48.70 -46.32
N LEU A 353 -10.75 -48.83 -47.13
CA LEU A 353 -10.78 -49.07 -48.58
C LEU A 353 -10.08 -50.41 -48.82
#